data_AF-A0AAU1IVA2-F1
#
_entry.id   AF-A0AAU1IVA2-F1
#
_cell.length_a   1.000
_cell.length_b   1.000
_cell.length_c   1.000
_cell.angle_alpha   90.00
_cell.angle_beta   90.00
_cell.angle_gamma   90.00
#
_symmetry.space_group_name_H-M   'P 1'
#
loop_
_entity.id
_entity.type
_entity.pdbx_description
1 polymer ?
#
loop_
_entity_poly.entity_id
_entity_poly.type
_entity_poly.pdbx_seq_one_letter_code
_entity_poly.pdbx_strand_id
1 'polypeptide(L)'
;MANTQGITRGQFLTGALALGAAGALLPSGQAAAVPRPHAAHGRRPGLRRHGVVYTVGEGETPATAWSTRRMRADLRAIRDGLHADTVDVTGDGVDRLTATAAEAAELGLHIWLQPTLADLPERDILEHLAETGRFAERLRRQGASVDFSVGCEFWLFVPGIVPGATVLDRVQNILNGTFDPARMQRRLNAFTKKAATLGRSVFHGNLSYAAAQDDEVDWGLFDIVGIDYYSYFPRRADYVRELKTYQRWGKPVTITEFGTCAYKGAEKTAGMGWNVVDYDKDPEEIKGHLVRSEHTQAAYVADLLDIFASLNLYGAMAFEFVTPDAPHRAHDPRHDLDMASYAITKTIKDRPYDPSSPWHWEPKEAFRAVAGRYARACRP
;
A
#
# COMPACT_ATOMS: atom_id res chain seq x y z
N MET A 1 13.39 -2.20 29.23
CA MET A 1 13.62 -2.44 27.80
C MET A 1 12.69 -3.57 27.41
N ALA A 2 11.46 -3.23 27.02
CA ALA A 2 10.52 -4.23 26.51
C ALA A 2 10.99 -4.59 25.11
N ASN A 3 11.10 -5.88 24.84
CA ASN A 3 11.49 -6.43 23.54
C ASN A 3 10.29 -6.21 22.61
N THR A 4 10.20 -5.05 21.96
CA THR A 4 9.20 -4.77 20.93
C THR A 4 9.61 -5.59 19.71
N GLN A 5 9.03 -6.77 19.52
CA GLN A 5 9.19 -7.49 18.26
C GLN A 5 8.47 -6.66 17.19
N GLY A 6 9.26 -6.08 16.28
CA GLY A 6 8.73 -5.39 15.10
C GLY A 6 7.99 -6.36 14.18
N ILE A 7 7.24 -5.80 13.24
CA ILE A 7 6.37 -6.56 12.34
C ILE A 7 7.24 -7.52 11.50
N THR A 8 6.94 -8.83 11.54
CA THR A 8 7.54 -9.80 10.61
C THR A 8 6.84 -9.74 9.25
N ARG A 9 7.45 -10.25 8.17
CA ARG A 9 6.90 -10.13 6.81
C ARG A 9 5.53 -10.81 6.66
N GLY A 10 5.33 -11.93 7.35
CA GLY A 10 4.03 -12.60 7.46
C GLY A 10 2.97 -11.79 8.21
N GLN A 11 3.33 -10.67 8.83
CA GLN A 11 2.39 -9.74 9.48
C GLN A 11 2.17 -8.48 8.64
N PHE A 12 3.16 -8.00 7.87
CA PHE A 12 3.01 -6.83 7.00
C PHE A 12 2.40 -7.17 5.62
N LEU A 13 2.94 -8.14 4.88
CA LEU A 13 2.42 -8.54 3.56
C LEU A 13 1.05 -9.23 3.65
N THR A 14 0.75 -9.83 4.79
CA THR A 14 -0.54 -10.46 5.07
C THR A 14 -1.60 -9.45 5.49
N GLY A 15 -1.19 -8.22 5.82
CA GLY A 15 -2.05 -7.22 6.47
C GLY A 15 -2.62 -6.13 5.59
N ALA A 16 -2.15 -5.98 4.36
CA ALA A 16 -2.57 -4.87 3.49
C ALA A 16 -3.43 -5.32 2.29
N LEU A 17 -3.86 -6.59 2.22
CA LEU A 17 -4.44 -7.15 0.99
C LEU A 17 -5.50 -8.25 1.15
N ALA A 18 -6.23 -8.28 2.26
CA ALA A 18 -7.23 -9.31 2.44
C ALA A 18 -8.60 -8.90 1.84
N LEU A 19 -9.10 -9.78 0.98
CA LEU A 19 -10.42 -9.83 0.31
C LEU A 19 -10.63 -8.96 -0.94
N GLY A 20 -10.57 -9.65 -2.08
CA GLY A 20 -11.62 -9.57 -3.08
C GLY A 20 -12.40 -10.88 -3.08
N ALA A 21 -13.54 -10.94 -2.37
CA ALA A 21 -14.60 -11.95 -2.57
C ALA A 21 -15.78 -11.76 -1.60
N ALA A 22 -16.81 -11.02 -2.00
CA ALA A 22 -18.19 -11.30 -1.59
C ALA A 22 -19.18 -10.74 -2.63
N GLY A 23 -19.80 -11.64 -3.40
CA GLY A 23 -20.84 -11.28 -4.36
C GLY A 23 -22.22 -11.12 -3.72
N ALA A 24 -22.99 -10.20 -4.32
CA ALA A 24 -24.44 -10.21 -4.56
C ALA A 24 -25.43 -9.60 -3.52
N LEU A 25 -26.02 -8.46 -3.95
CA LEU A 25 -27.47 -8.12 -4.05
C LEU A 25 -28.09 -7.01 -3.16
N LEU A 26 -28.84 -6.13 -3.87
CA LEU A 26 -30.01 -5.28 -3.49
C LEU A 26 -29.78 -3.74 -3.32
N PRO A 27 -30.84 -2.89 -3.40
CA PRO A 27 -31.29 -2.25 -4.64
C PRO A 27 -31.19 -0.70 -4.63
N SER A 28 -31.42 -0.15 -5.81
CA SER A 28 -31.43 1.27 -6.19
C SER A 28 -32.32 2.18 -5.31
N GLY A 29 -31.69 3.23 -4.75
CA GLY A 29 -32.35 4.40 -4.17
C GLY A 29 -32.01 5.67 -4.95
N GLN A 30 -33.02 6.49 -5.23
CA GLN A 30 -32.96 7.71 -6.05
C GLN A 30 -32.09 8.81 -5.41
N ALA A 31 -31.24 9.45 -6.21
CA ALA A 31 -30.46 10.61 -5.80
C ALA A 31 -31.10 11.92 -6.31
N ALA A 32 -31.40 12.82 -5.37
CA ALA A 32 -31.70 14.21 -5.63
C ALA A 32 -30.41 15.00 -5.93
N ALA A 33 -30.51 16.00 -6.80
CA ALA A 33 -29.40 16.77 -7.33
C ALA A 33 -28.90 17.86 -6.36
N VAL A 34 -27.56 18.03 -6.28
CA VAL A 34 -26.88 19.16 -5.62
C VAL A 34 -25.63 19.55 -6.46
N PRO A 35 -25.23 20.85 -6.54
CA PRO A 35 -24.53 21.43 -7.68
C PRO A 35 -23.00 21.21 -7.74
N ARG A 36 -22.47 21.33 -8.96
CA ARG A 36 -21.04 21.26 -9.34
C ARG A 36 -20.23 22.50 -8.91
N PRO A 37 -18.98 22.36 -8.45
CA PRO A 37 -18.01 23.45 -8.50
C PRO A 37 -17.11 23.39 -9.76
N HIS A 38 -16.89 24.60 -10.26
CA HIS A 38 -15.89 25.15 -11.19
C HIS A 38 -14.93 24.23 -11.96
N ALA A 39 -15.00 24.38 -13.29
CA ALA A 39 -14.06 23.83 -14.27
C ALA A 39 -12.65 24.43 -14.11
N ALA A 40 -11.67 23.56 -13.86
CA ALA A 40 -10.26 23.90 -14.01
C ALA A 40 -9.87 23.86 -15.49
N HIS A 41 -9.26 24.94 -15.98
CA HIS A 41 -8.73 25.07 -17.33
C HIS A 41 -7.63 24.04 -17.65
N GLY A 42 -7.75 23.40 -18.82
CA GLY A 42 -6.61 23.07 -19.70
C GLY A 42 -5.60 21.99 -19.32
N ARG A 43 -5.79 21.20 -18.25
CA ARG A 43 -4.90 20.04 -18.00
C ARG A 43 -5.26 18.89 -18.94
N ARG A 44 -4.26 18.34 -19.65
CA ARG A 44 -4.41 17.06 -20.33
C ARG A 44 -4.93 16.02 -19.32
N PRO A 45 -5.89 15.16 -19.70
CA PRO A 45 -6.35 14.12 -18.81
C PRO A 45 -5.18 13.25 -18.33
N GLY A 46 -5.10 12.95 -17.05
CA GLY A 46 -3.99 12.18 -16.50
C GLY A 46 -3.96 12.11 -14.98
N LEU A 47 -3.11 11.20 -14.49
CA LEU A 47 -2.86 11.03 -13.06
C LEU A 47 -2.10 12.24 -12.51
N ARG A 48 -2.54 12.81 -11.37
CA ARG A 48 -1.89 14.01 -10.82
C ARG A 48 -0.60 13.70 -10.05
N ARG A 49 -0.52 12.55 -9.38
CA ARG A 49 0.62 12.07 -8.58
C ARG A 49 1.04 10.67 -9.05
N HIS A 50 2.31 10.50 -9.37
CA HIS A 50 2.89 9.25 -9.84
C HIS A 50 3.78 8.70 -8.73
N GLY A 51 3.31 7.67 -8.03
CA GLY A 51 3.96 7.24 -6.81
C GLY A 51 4.27 5.76 -6.70
N VAL A 52 5.04 5.45 -5.68
CA VAL A 52 5.40 4.09 -5.30
C VAL A 52 5.36 4.00 -3.77
N VAL A 53 4.99 2.84 -3.26
CA VAL A 53 5.02 2.56 -1.82
C VAL A 53 6.42 2.18 -1.40
N TYR A 54 6.90 2.76 -0.31
CA TYR A 54 8.17 2.47 0.32
C TYR A 54 7.93 2.08 1.79
N THR A 55 7.89 0.78 2.04
CA THR A 55 7.68 0.22 3.36
C THR A 55 8.94 0.33 4.22
N VAL A 56 8.79 0.86 5.43
CA VAL A 56 9.82 0.87 6.47
C VAL A 56 9.46 -0.12 7.58
N GLY A 57 10.47 -0.82 8.10
CA GLY A 57 10.27 -1.79 9.18
C GLY A 57 11.57 -2.24 9.85
N GLU A 58 11.44 -2.98 10.95
CA GLU A 58 12.57 -3.67 11.60
C GLU A 58 13.15 -4.80 10.73
N GLY A 59 12.41 -5.27 9.73
CA GLY A 59 12.78 -6.42 8.89
C GLY A 59 12.79 -7.74 9.67
N GLU A 60 12.81 -8.86 8.95
CA GLU A 60 12.89 -10.18 9.61
C GLU A 60 14.29 -10.50 10.13
N THR A 61 15.29 -9.83 9.57
CA THR A 61 16.70 -10.02 9.91
C THR A 61 17.39 -8.67 10.05
N PRO A 62 18.51 -8.58 10.79
CA PRO A 62 19.32 -7.37 10.83
C PRO A 62 19.78 -6.89 9.44
N ALA A 63 19.95 -7.82 8.48
CA ALA A 63 20.33 -7.46 7.12
C ALA A 63 19.20 -6.75 6.37
N THR A 64 17.94 -7.13 6.61
CA THR A 64 16.74 -6.62 5.95
C THR A 64 16.07 -5.45 6.69
N ALA A 65 16.49 -5.19 7.94
CA ALA A 65 16.09 -4.02 8.71
C ALA A 65 16.25 -2.68 7.95
N TRP A 66 15.42 -1.69 8.29
CA TRP A 66 15.58 -0.34 7.76
C TRP A 66 17.01 0.19 7.99
N SER A 67 17.56 0.84 6.97
CA SER A 67 18.90 1.41 6.99
C SER A 67 18.88 2.75 6.30
N THR A 68 19.36 3.79 6.99
CA THR A 68 19.47 5.14 6.44
C THR A 68 20.23 5.16 5.11
N ARG A 69 21.29 4.35 4.99
CA ARG A 69 22.10 4.30 3.76
C ARG A 69 21.30 3.73 2.58
N ARG A 70 20.55 2.64 2.80
CA ARG A 70 19.72 2.01 1.76
C ARG A 70 18.55 2.92 1.39
N MET A 71 17.82 3.41 2.38
CA MET A 71 16.70 4.35 2.20
C MET A 71 17.09 5.54 1.32
N ARG A 72 18.24 6.16 1.56
CA ARG A 72 18.73 7.27 0.73
C ARG A 72 19.01 6.89 -0.72
N ALA A 73 19.55 5.70 -0.95
CA ALA A 73 19.81 5.20 -2.30
C ALA A 73 18.50 4.87 -3.02
N ASP A 74 17.57 4.23 -2.30
CA ASP A 74 16.26 3.84 -2.81
C ASP A 74 15.42 5.07 -3.19
N LEU A 75 15.32 6.09 -2.34
CA LEU A 75 14.57 7.31 -2.66
C LEU A 75 15.14 8.06 -3.87
N ARG A 76 16.46 8.04 -4.09
CA ARG A 76 17.07 8.57 -5.32
C ARG A 76 16.70 7.74 -6.53
N ALA A 77 16.72 6.41 -6.42
CA ALA A 77 16.29 5.53 -7.50
C ALA A 77 14.79 5.70 -7.82
N ILE A 78 13.95 5.94 -6.81
CA ILE A 78 12.53 6.26 -6.97
C ILE A 78 12.35 7.57 -7.75
N ARG A 79 13.06 8.65 -7.36
CA ARG A 79 12.94 9.92 -8.07
C ARG A 79 13.55 9.87 -9.48
N ASP A 80 14.79 9.40 -9.59
CA ASP A 80 15.59 9.58 -10.80
C ASP A 80 15.45 8.40 -11.78
N GLY A 81 15.32 7.18 -11.26
CA GLY A 81 15.21 5.95 -12.05
C GLY A 81 13.78 5.54 -12.36
N LEU A 82 12.87 5.65 -11.39
CA LEU A 82 11.45 5.35 -11.56
C LEU A 82 10.66 6.57 -12.08
N HIS A 83 11.24 7.77 -12.01
CA HIS A 83 10.58 9.04 -12.37
C HIS A 83 9.32 9.33 -11.55
N ALA A 84 9.22 8.78 -10.33
CA ALA A 84 8.11 9.05 -9.44
C ALA A 84 8.22 10.48 -8.88
N ASP A 85 7.06 11.13 -8.73
CA ASP A 85 6.92 12.43 -8.08
C ASP A 85 6.43 12.32 -6.63
N THR A 86 5.96 11.14 -6.24
CA THR A 86 5.36 10.84 -4.94
C THR A 86 5.95 9.57 -4.35
N VAL A 87 6.14 9.55 -3.03
CA VAL A 87 6.42 8.32 -2.28
C VAL A 87 5.41 8.18 -1.16
N ASP A 88 4.80 7.00 -1.08
CA ASP A 88 4.02 6.58 0.09
C ASP A 88 4.99 5.94 1.09
N VAL A 89 5.18 6.60 2.23
CA VAL A 89 6.04 6.13 3.32
C VAL A 89 5.14 5.47 4.36
N THR A 90 5.17 4.14 4.41
CA THR A 90 4.30 3.32 5.26
C THR A 90 5.11 2.35 6.13
N GLY A 91 4.50 1.87 7.22
CA GLY A 91 5.08 0.86 8.10
C GLY A 91 5.20 1.30 9.55
N ASP A 92 6.14 0.67 10.28
CA ASP A 92 6.30 0.84 11.73
C ASP A 92 7.49 1.74 12.11
N GLY A 93 7.51 2.15 13.39
CA GLY A 93 8.58 2.96 13.97
C GLY A 93 8.54 4.43 13.54
N VAL A 94 8.19 5.31 14.47
CA VAL A 94 8.13 6.77 14.24
C VAL A 94 9.47 7.29 13.69
N ASP A 95 10.60 6.84 14.23
CA ASP A 95 11.92 7.29 13.78
C ASP A 95 12.21 6.91 12.33
N ARG A 96 11.82 5.70 11.89
CA ARG A 96 11.99 5.24 10.50
C ARG A 96 11.12 6.03 9.54
N LEU A 97 9.84 6.20 9.88
CA LEU A 97 8.86 6.95 9.08
C LEU A 97 9.31 8.40 8.91
N THR A 98 9.65 9.06 10.02
CA THR A 98 10.02 10.48 10.00
C THR A 98 11.36 10.74 9.32
N ALA A 99 12.36 9.86 9.51
CA ALA A 99 13.63 9.97 8.78
C ALA A 99 13.47 9.78 7.27
N THR A 100 12.61 8.84 6.86
CA THR A 100 12.35 8.57 5.43
C THR A 100 11.55 9.72 4.80
N ALA A 101 10.53 10.23 5.49
CA ALA A 101 9.75 11.39 5.05
C ALA A 101 10.62 12.66 4.94
N ALA A 102 11.57 12.87 5.87
CA ALA A 102 12.51 13.98 5.79
C ALA A 102 13.38 13.90 4.53
N GLU A 103 13.98 12.75 4.24
CA GLU A 103 14.80 12.57 3.04
C GLU A 103 13.97 12.73 1.76
N ALA A 104 12.73 12.24 1.74
CA ALA A 104 11.83 12.44 0.61
C ALA A 104 11.54 13.94 0.38
N ALA A 105 11.34 14.72 1.44
CA ALA A 105 11.14 16.17 1.36
C ALA A 105 12.37 16.88 0.76
N GLU A 106 13.58 16.52 1.22
CA GLU A 106 14.85 17.08 0.71
C GLU A 106 15.07 16.76 -0.78
N LEU A 107 14.57 15.61 -1.25
CA LEU A 107 14.63 15.22 -2.66
C LEU A 107 13.56 15.91 -3.52
N GLY A 108 12.65 16.67 -2.92
CA GLY A 108 11.55 17.37 -3.57
C GLY A 108 10.37 16.46 -3.95
N LEU A 109 10.30 15.25 -3.39
CA LEU A 109 9.18 14.34 -3.60
C LEU A 109 7.94 14.82 -2.83
N HIS A 110 6.77 14.58 -3.38
CA HIS A 110 5.54 14.63 -2.61
C HIS A 110 5.48 13.43 -1.66
N ILE A 111 5.11 13.68 -0.42
CA ILE A 111 5.06 12.67 0.62
C ILE A 111 3.60 12.32 0.88
N TRP A 112 3.25 11.06 0.71
CA TRP A 112 2.09 10.46 1.34
C TRP A 112 2.58 9.72 2.58
N LEU A 113 2.28 10.23 3.78
CA LEU A 113 2.77 9.62 5.01
C LEU A 113 1.66 8.80 5.65
N GLN A 114 1.90 7.50 5.82
CA GLN A 114 0.91 6.51 6.25
C GLN A 114 1.47 5.64 7.40
N PRO A 115 1.37 6.07 8.67
CA PRO A 115 1.74 5.21 9.80
C PRO A 115 0.89 3.95 9.84
N THR A 116 1.54 2.78 9.82
CA THR A 116 0.89 1.46 9.82
C THR A 116 1.53 0.58 10.88
N LEU A 117 1.01 0.68 12.11
CA LEU A 117 1.45 -0.11 13.26
C LEU A 117 0.45 -1.24 13.53
N ALA A 118 0.88 -2.49 13.31
CA ALA A 118 0.05 -3.68 13.44
C ALA A 118 0.12 -4.29 14.84
N ASP A 119 -0.93 -5.02 15.23
CA ASP A 119 -0.91 -5.98 16.34
C ASP A 119 -0.57 -5.42 17.74
N LEU A 120 -0.54 -4.10 17.88
CA LEU A 120 -0.32 -3.40 19.15
C LEU A 120 -1.62 -2.83 19.74
N PRO A 121 -1.66 -2.56 21.06
CA PRO A 121 -2.81 -1.92 21.70
C PRO A 121 -3.27 -0.64 20.98
N GLU A 122 -4.60 -0.39 20.94
CA GLU A 122 -5.19 0.80 20.31
C GLU A 122 -4.50 2.11 20.73
N ARG A 123 -4.12 2.23 22.01
CA ARG A 123 -3.40 3.40 22.52
C ARG A 123 -2.09 3.63 21.76
N ASP A 124 -1.30 2.58 21.58
CA ASP A 124 0.04 2.68 21.00
C ASP A 124 -0.05 2.99 19.50
N ILE A 125 -1.05 2.44 18.81
CA ILE A 125 -1.36 2.78 17.40
C ILE A 125 -1.74 4.25 17.27
N LEU A 126 -2.63 4.75 18.14
CA LEU A 126 -3.03 6.16 18.12
C LEU A 126 -1.87 7.11 18.50
N GLU A 127 -1.00 6.72 19.43
CA GLU A 127 0.20 7.49 19.79
C GLU A 127 1.19 7.56 18.62
N HIS A 128 1.45 6.44 17.95
CA HIS A 128 2.27 6.37 16.74
C HIS A 128 1.72 7.22 15.60
N LEU A 129 0.40 7.18 15.37
CA LEU A 129 -0.31 8.05 14.45
C LEU A 129 -0.11 9.54 14.80
N ALA A 130 -0.28 9.91 16.07
CA ALA A 130 -0.16 11.30 16.52
C ALA A 130 1.27 11.84 16.33
N GLU A 131 2.29 11.08 16.71
CA GLU A 131 3.69 11.52 16.55
C GLU A 131 4.07 11.69 15.09
N THR A 132 3.67 10.74 14.24
CA THR A 132 3.90 10.80 12.80
C THR A 132 3.16 12.00 12.18
N GLY A 133 1.92 12.26 12.58
CA GLY A 133 1.13 13.41 12.11
C GLY A 133 1.70 14.76 12.53
N ARG A 134 2.21 14.88 13.78
CA ARG A 134 2.92 16.10 14.22
C ARG A 134 4.19 16.34 13.40
N PHE A 135 4.88 15.28 12.97
CA PHE A 135 6.04 15.41 12.08
C PHE A 135 5.63 15.86 10.67
N ALA A 136 4.58 15.26 10.10
CA ALA A 136 4.02 15.69 8.81
C ALA A 136 3.65 17.18 8.80
N GLU A 137 3.04 17.68 9.88
CA GLU A 137 2.69 19.09 10.01
C GLU A 137 3.92 20.00 10.07
N ARG A 138 5.02 19.56 10.70
CA ARG A 138 6.29 20.30 10.69
C ARG A 138 6.86 20.40 9.28
N LEU A 139 6.93 19.29 8.54
CA LEU A 139 7.38 19.28 7.14
C LEU A 139 6.51 20.20 6.27
N ARG A 140 5.19 20.12 6.41
CA ARG A 140 4.25 20.98 5.67
C ARG A 140 4.48 22.46 5.95
N ARG A 141 4.69 22.85 7.22
CA ARG A 141 5.01 24.24 7.60
C ARG A 141 6.35 24.73 7.06
N GLN A 142 7.28 23.81 6.83
CA GLN A 142 8.57 24.08 6.17
C GLN A 142 8.46 24.17 4.64
N GLY A 143 7.28 23.93 4.07
CA GLY A 143 7.01 24.05 2.63
C GLY A 143 7.05 22.72 1.88
N ALA A 144 7.27 21.59 2.56
CA ALA A 144 7.20 20.28 1.92
C ALA A 144 5.76 19.97 1.46
N SER A 145 5.63 19.26 0.34
CA SER A 145 4.34 18.81 -0.17
C SER A 145 3.96 17.48 0.53
N VAL A 146 3.03 17.53 1.48
CA VAL A 146 2.66 16.37 2.30
C VAL A 146 1.14 16.18 2.32
N ASP A 147 0.68 14.95 2.08
CA ASP A 147 -0.64 14.45 2.43
C ASP A 147 -0.48 13.36 3.52
N PHE A 148 -1.47 13.24 4.42
CA PHE A 148 -1.36 12.35 5.58
C PHE A 148 -2.52 11.35 5.61
N SER A 149 -2.19 10.06 5.61
CA SER A 149 -3.16 8.98 5.79
C SER A 149 -3.20 8.58 7.26
N VAL A 150 -4.38 8.49 7.88
CA VAL A 150 -4.47 8.11 9.30
C VAL A 150 -4.18 6.63 9.55
N GLY A 151 -4.06 5.85 8.48
CA GLY A 151 -3.69 4.44 8.53
C GLY A 151 -4.16 3.70 7.28
N CYS A 152 -3.96 2.39 7.31
CA CYS A 152 -4.31 1.44 6.26
C CYS A 152 -5.11 0.30 6.89
N GLU A 153 -6.13 -0.19 6.18
CA GLU A 153 -6.89 -1.41 6.45
C GLU A 153 -7.07 -1.71 7.95
N PHE A 154 -7.68 -0.78 8.70
CA PHE A 154 -7.73 -0.88 10.16
C PHE A 154 -8.37 -2.17 10.64
N TRP A 155 -9.36 -2.70 9.91
CA TRP A 155 -9.98 -3.97 10.27
C TRP A 155 -8.98 -5.13 10.34
N LEU A 156 -7.89 -5.03 9.58
CA LEU A 156 -6.83 -6.00 9.51
C LEU A 156 -5.66 -5.66 10.42
N PHE A 157 -5.29 -4.40 10.61
CA PHE A 157 -4.12 -4.06 11.43
C PHE A 157 -4.42 -3.75 12.90
N VAL A 158 -5.65 -3.33 13.23
CA VAL A 158 -6.02 -2.89 14.58
C VAL A 158 -6.63 -4.06 15.37
N PRO A 159 -6.02 -4.45 16.50
CA PRO A 159 -6.56 -5.50 17.34
C PRO A 159 -7.98 -5.23 17.81
N GLY A 160 -8.82 -6.27 17.72
CA GLY A 160 -10.17 -6.25 18.23
C GLY A 160 -11.22 -5.75 17.24
N ILE A 161 -10.89 -5.26 16.05
CA ILE A 161 -11.90 -5.00 15.01
C ILE A 161 -12.43 -6.33 14.46
N VAL A 162 -11.52 -7.14 13.93
CA VAL A 162 -11.73 -8.56 13.62
C VAL A 162 -11.10 -9.42 14.73
N PRO A 163 -11.69 -10.56 15.12
CA PRO A 163 -11.07 -11.47 16.09
C PRO A 163 -9.71 -11.98 15.58
N GLY A 164 -8.71 -12.03 16.46
CA GLY A 164 -7.37 -12.53 16.14
C GLY A 164 -6.28 -11.71 16.83
N ALA A 165 -5.24 -12.39 17.33
CA ALA A 165 -4.12 -11.73 18.00
C ALA A 165 -3.15 -11.14 16.98
N THR A 166 -3.00 -11.80 15.84
CA THR A 166 -2.16 -11.37 14.73
C THR A 166 -2.99 -10.99 13.50
N VAL A 167 -2.37 -10.26 12.58
CA VAL A 167 -2.90 -10.05 11.22
C VAL A 167 -3.33 -11.37 10.57
N LEU A 168 -2.48 -12.41 10.64
CA LEU A 168 -2.75 -13.73 10.08
C LEU A 168 -4.01 -14.38 10.67
N ASP A 169 -4.20 -14.29 11.99
CA ASP A 169 -5.40 -14.79 12.65
C ASP A 169 -6.66 -14.08 12.13
N ARG A 170 -6.58 -12.76 11.91
CA ARG A 170 -7.70 -11.95 11.41
C ARG A 170 -8.04 -12.30 9.97
N VAL A 171 -7.04 -12.46 9.09
CA VAL A 171 -7.25 -12.98 7.73
C VAL A 171 -7.92 -14.35 7.78
N GLN A 172 -7.40 -15.28 8.58
CA GLN A 172 -7.98 -16.62 8.67
C GLN A 172 -9.42 -16.61 9.20
N ASN A 173 -9.72 -15.76 10.19
CA ASN A 173 -11.08 -15.66 10.70
C ASN A 173 -12.07 -15.13 9.66
N ILE A 174 -11.59 -14.27 8.75
CA ILE A 174 -12.42 -13.76 7.66
C ILE A 174 -12.63 -14.81 6.59
N LEU A 175 -11.56 -15.49 6.17
CA LEU A 175 -11.64 -16.56 5.17
C LEU A 175 -12.53 -17.71 5.64
N ASN A 176 -12.48 -18.03 6.94
CA ASN A 176 -13.31 -19.08 7.55
C ASN A 176 -14.74 -18.60 7.88
N GLY A 177 -15.04 -17.31 7.72
CA GLY A 177 -16.33 -16.73 8.11
C GLY A 177 -16.61 -16.76 9.61
N THR A 178 -15.56 -16.85 10.44
CA THR A 178 -15.63 -16.95 11.91
C THR A 178 -15.59 -15.57 12.60
N PHE A 179 -16.15 -14.55 11.96
CA PHE A 179 -16.31 -13.19 12.48
C PHE A 179 -17.75 -12.68 12.30
N ASP A 180 -18.11 -11.61 13.01
CA ASP A 180 -19.40 -10.93 12.85
C ASP A 180 -19.20 -9.65 12.02
N PRO A 181 -19.67 -9.60 10.76
CA PRO A 181 -19.48 -8.45 9.87
C PRO A 181 -20.09 -7.15 10.42
N ALA A 182 -21.25 -7.23 11.07
CA ALA A 182 -21.89 -6.04 11.63
C ALA A 182 -21.11 -5.51 12.85
N ARG A 183 -20.57 -6.41 13.68
CA ARG A 183 -19.69 -6.01 14.79
C ARG A 183 -18.37 -5.46 14.30
N MET A 184 -17.76 -6.07 13.29
CA MET A 184 -16.57 -5.56 12.63
C MET A 184 -16.80 -4.14 12.12
N GLN A 185 -17.85 -3.91 11.34
CA GLN A 185 -18.16 -2.59 10.78
C GLN A 185 -18.39 -1.53 11.85
N ARG A 186 -19.11 -1.85 12.93
CA ARG A 186 -19.29 -0.92 14.07
C ARG A 186 -17.96 -0.53 14.71
N ARG A 187 -17.04 -1.49 14.86
CA ARG A 187 -15.73 -1.26 15.46
C ARG A 187 -14.81 -0.48 14.54
N LEU A 188 -14.82 -0.81 13.24
CA LEU A 188 -14.13 -0.06 12.20
C LEU A 188 -14.57 1.40 12.19
N ASN A 189 -15.88 1.66 12.09
CA ASN A 189 -16.42 3.02 12.13
C ASN A 189 -16.00 3.79 13.39
N ALA A 190 -16.05 3.15 14.56
CA ALA A 190 -15.65 3.78 15.81
C ALA A 190 -14.16 4.13 15.84
N PHE A 191 -13.29 3.22 15.39
CA PHE A 191 -11.85 3.44 15.37
C PHE A 191 -11.46 4.46 14.30
N THR A 192 -11.96 4.34 13.07
CA THR A 192 -11.70 5.30 11.98
C THR A 192 -12.08 6.72 12.38
N LYS A 193 -13.21 6.91 13.09
CA LYS A 193 -13.59 8.23 13.62
C LYS A 193 -12.59 8.76 14.65
N LYS A 194 -12.08 7.92 15.56
CA LYS A 194 -11.05 8.31 16.54
C LYS A 194 -9.76 8.70 15.81
N ALA A 195 -9.29 7.87 14.89
CA ALA A 195 -8.08 8.11 14.11
C ALA A 195 -8.18 9.39 13.27
N ALA A 196 -9.30 9.62 12.58
CA ALA A 196 -9.55 10.85 11.82
C ALA A 196 -9.56 12.10 12.71
N THR A 197 -10.21 12.03 13.87
CA THR A 197 -10.24 13.14 14.85
C THR A 197 -8.84 13.46 15.34
N LEU A 198 -8.06 12.43 15.69
CA LEU A 198 -6.69 12.59 16.15
C LEU A 198 -5.78 13.14 15.05
N GLY A 199 -5.82 12.54 13.86
CA GLY A 199 -5.06 13.00 12.69
C GLY A 199 -5.32 14.47 12.37
N ARG A 200 -6.59 14.89 12.38
CA ARG A 200 -6.94 16.30 12.16
C ARG A 200 -6.44 17.23 13.27
N SER A 201 -6.33 16.75 14.50
CA SER A 201 -5.83 17.55 15.63
C SER A 201 -4.33 17.84 15.53
N VAL A 202 -3.56 16.99 14.83
CA VAL A 202 -2.10 17.11 14.69
C VAL A 202 -1.63 17.55 13.31
N PHE A 203 -2.47 17.43 12.28
CA PHE A 203 -2.15 17.74 10.89
C PHE A 203 -3.23 18.58 10.21
N HIS A 204 -2.81 19.68 9.57
CA HIS A 204 -3.72 20.66 8.94
C HIS A 204 -3.67 20.67 7.41
N GLY A 205 -3.01 19.69 6.78
CA GLY A 205 -3.07 19.45 5.33
C GLY A 205 -4.21 18.49 4.94
N ASN A 206 -4.12 17.88 3.75
CA ASN A 206 -5.12 16.90 3.32
C ASN A 206 -4.98 15.59 4.10
N LEU A 207 -6.08 15.17 4.69
CA LEU A 207 -6.19 13.93 5.44
C LEU A 207 -6.84 12.84 4.59
N SER A 208 -6.35 11.60 4.69
CA SER A 208 -6.92 10.43 4.04
C SER A 208 -6.89 9.20 4.96
N TYR A 209 -7.35 8.07 4.43
CA TYR A 209 -7.31 6.73 5.01
C TYR A 209 -7.20 5.75 3.83
N ALA A 210 -6.28 4.78 3.93
CA ALA A 210 -6.14 3.72 2.94
C ALA A 210 -7.13 2.59 3.28
N ALA A 211 -8.21 2.55 2.52
CA ALA A 211 -9.30 1.61 2.73
C ALA A 211 -9.17 0.42 1.77
N ALA A 212 -9.48 -0.78 2.27
CA ALA A 212 -9.69 -1.92 1.38
C ALA A 212 -10.85 -1.64 0.42
N GLN A 213 -10.88 -2.30 -0.74
CA GLN A 213 -11.86 -2.00 -1.80
C GLN A 213 -13.32 -2.14 -1.35
N ASP A 214 -13.57 -3.07 -0.43
CA ASP A 214 -14.89 -3.42 0.10
C ASP A 214 -15.20 -2.71 1.45
N ASP A 215 -14.33 -1.83 1.94
CA ASP A 215 -14.56 -1.09 3.18
C ASP A 215 -15.73 -0.09 3.04
N GLU A 216 -16.66 -0.13 3.99
CA GLU A 216 -17.62 0.94 4.18
C GLU A 216 -17.02 2.06 5.04
N VAL A 217 -16.57 3.13 4.40
CA VAL A 217 -15.94 4.28 5.08
C VAL A 217 -16.82 5.52 5.04
N ASP A 218 -16.94 6.22 6.17
CA ASP A 218 -17.45 7.59 6.21
C ASP A 218 -16.39 8.54 5.63
N TRP A 219 -16.44 8.72 4.32
CA TRP A 219 -15.56 9.65 3.61
C TRP A 219 -15.78 11.12 4.00
N GLY A 220 -16.83 11.46 4.75
CA GLY A 220 -17.02 12.79 5.33
C GLY A 220 -15.88 13.21 6.27
N LEU A 221 -15.16 12.25 6.85
CA LEU A 221 -14.06 12.47 7.77
C LEU A 221 -12.74 12.93 7.10
N PHE A 222 -12.61 12.73 5.80
CA PHE A 222 -11.34 12.86 5.06
C PHE A 222 -11.42 13.86 3.91
N ASP A 223 -10.28 14.38 3.46
CA ASP A 223 -10.21 15.29 2.30
C ASP A 223 -10.03 14.52 0.99
N ILE A 224 -9.39 13.35 1.04
CA ILE A 224 -9.05 12.48 -0.09
C ILE A 224 -9.58 11.07 0.18
N VAL A 225 -10.20 10.47 -0.82
CA VAL A 225 -10.60 9.05 -0.82
C VAL A 225 -9.37 8.21 -1.15
N GLY A 226 -8.92 7.34 -0.22
CA GLY A 226 -7.76 6.46 -0.40
C GLY A 226 -8.20 4.99 -0.51
N ILE A 227 -7.86 4.32 -1.61
CA ILE A 227 -8.28 2.93 -1.87
C ILE A 227 -7.05 2.06 -2.17
N ASP A 228 -6.91 0.98 -1.42
CA ASP A 228 -5.98 -0.12 -1.72
C ASP A 228 -6.65 -1.01 -2.77
N TYR A 229 -6.18 -0.96 -4.01
CA TYR A 229 -6.90 -1.42 -5.20
C TYR A 229 -6.28 -2.67 -5.83
N TYR A 230 -6.94 -3.81 -5.63
CA TYR A 230 -6.47 -5.12 -6.08
C TYR A 230 -7.52 -5.91 -6.86
N SER A 231 -8.55 -5.25 -7.39
CA SER A 231 -9.57 -5.90 -8.21
C SER A 231 -8.98 -6.51 -9.47
N TYR A 232 -9.57 -7.60 -9.93
CA TYR A 232 -9.31 -8.16 -11.25
C TYR A 232 -10.56 -8.20 -12.10
N PHE A 233 -10.47 -7.56 -13.27
CA PHE A 233 -11.47 -7.69 -14.31
C PHE A 233 -10.85 -8.11 -15.64
N PRO A 234 -11.54 -8.96 -16.42
CA PRO A 234 -11.10 -9.30 -17.77
C PRO A 234 -11.25 -8.15 -18.77
N ARG A 235 -12.06 -7.13 -18.44
CA ARG A 235 -12.33 -5.99 -19.33
C ARG A 235 -11.99 -4.69 -18.64
N ARG A 236 -11.23 -3.85 -19.35
CA ARG A 236 -10.88 -2.47 -18.93
C ARG A 236 -12.10 -1.65 -18.49
N ALA A 237 -13.24 -1.80 -19.17
CA ALA A 237 -14.46 -1.05 -18.86
C ALA A 237 -15.03 -1.37 -17.47
N ASP A 238 -14.75 -2.55 -16.92
CA ASP A 238 -15.23 -2.96 -15.61
C ASP A 238 -14.45 -2.27 -14.49
N TYR A 239 -13.11 -2.13 -14.62
CA TYR A 239 -12.29 -1.30 -13.74
C TYR A 239 -12.78 0.16 -13.72
N VAL A 240 -13.01 0.74 -14.91
CA VAL A 240 -13.50 2.12 -15.04
C VAL A 240 -14.85 2.30 -14.34
N ARG A 241 -15.75 1.31 -14.45
CA ARG A 241 -17.06 1.37 -13.79
C ARG A 241 -16.93 1.32 -12.27
N GLU A 242 -16.10 0.42 -11.75
CA GLU A 242 -15.86 0.29 -10.31
C GLU A 242 -15.22 1.56 -9.74
N LEU A 243 -14.11 2.03 -10.34
CA LEU A 243 -13.38 3.18 -9.85
C LEU A 243 -14.20 4.49 -9.87
N LYS A 244 -15.13 4.62 -10.83
CA LYS A 244 -16.08 5.75 -10.86
C LYS A 244 -17.01 5.79 -9.66
N THR A 245 -17.25 4.67 -8.98
CA THR A 245 -18.07 4.67 -7.77
C THR A 245 -17.41 5.46 -6.64
N TYR A 246 -16.08 5.45 -6.52
CA TYR A 246 -15.35 6.25 -5.54
C TYR A 246 -15.38 7.75 -5.86
N GLN A 247 -15.53 8.14 -7.13
CA GLN A 247 -15.64 9.54 -7.53
C GLN A 247 -16.98 10.19 -7.13
N ARG A 248 -17.99 9.41 -6.75
CA ARG A 248 -19.32 9.91 -6.36
C ARG A 248 -19.29 10.88 -5.17
N TRP A 249 -18.25 10.80 -4.35
CA TRP A 249 -18.06 11.64 -3.17
C TRP A 249 -17.65 13.08 -3.51
N GLY A 250 -17.32 13.38 -4.77
CA GLY A 250 -16.88 14.72 -5.18
C GLY A 250 -15.52 15.12 -4.62
N LYS A 251 -14.75 14.16 -4.09
CA LYS A 251 -13.41 14.34 -3.51
C LYS A 251 -12.33 13.76 -4.45
N PRO A 252 -11.07 14.22 -4.34
CA PRO A 252 -9.95 13.55 -5.00
C PRO A 252 -9.89 12.09 -4.57
N VAL A 253 -9.58 11.20 -5.52
CA VAL A 253 -9.44 9.76 -5.30
C VAL A 253 -7.99 9.36 -5.55
N THR A 254 -7.37 8.71 -4.58
CA THR A 254 -6.01 8.17 -4.64
C THR A 254 -6.08 6.66 -4.55
N ILE A 255 -5.33 5.99 -5.40
CA ILE A 255 -5.03 4.57 -5.22
C ILE A 255 -3.80 4.47 -4.33
N THR A 256 -4.02 4.15 -3.06
CA THR A 256 -2.97 4.13 -2.05
C THR A 256 -2.03 2.96 -2.22
N GLU A 257 -2.55 1.85 -2.75
CA GLU A 257 -1.74 0.69 -3.13
C GLU A 257 -2.37 -0.02 -4.34
N PHE A 258 -1.55 -0.54 -5.26
CA PHE A 258 -2.00 -1.45 -6.31
C PHE A 258 -0.83 -2.27 -6.85
N GLY A 259 -1.12 -3.47 -7.37
CA GLY A 259 -0.12 -4.30 -8.02
C GLY A 259 -0.51 -5.77 -8.10
N THR A 260 0.45 -6.61 -8.44
CA THR A 260 0.30 -8.07 -8.40
C THR A 260 1.66 -8.75 -8.21
N CYS A 261 1.64 -10.04 -7.89
CA CYS A 261 2.82 -10.88 -7.74
C CYS A 261 3.45 -11.29 -9.09
N ALA A 262 4.69 -11.76 -9.06
CA ALA A 262 5.50 -12.05 -10.26
C ALA A 262 5.40 -13.51 -10.73
N TYR A 263 4.18 -14.06 -10.82
CA TYR A 263 3.90 -15.39 -11.40
C TYR A 263 2.69 -15.37 -12.34
N LYS A 264 2.60 -16.35 -13.25
CA LYS A 264 1.49 -16.43 -14.21
C LYS A 264 0.14 -16.56 -13.51
N GLY A 265 -0.77 -15.63 -13.77
CA GLY A 265 -2.12 -15.62 -13.21
C GLY A 265 -2.23 -14.95 -11.83
N ALA A 266 -1.15 -14.36 -11.32
CA ALA A 266 -1.16 -13.61 -10.06
C ALA A 266 -2.18 -12.46 -10.06
N GLU A 267 -2.45 -11.85 -11.20
CA GLU A 267 -3.42 -10.77 -11.31
C GLU A 267 -4.84 -11.23 -10.94
N LYS A 268 -5.13 -12.54 -11.10
CA LYS A 268 -6.46 -13.11 -10.85
C LYS A 268 -6.73 -13.45 -9.39
N THR A 269 -5.70 -13.42 -8.55
CA THR A 269 -5.83 -13.69 -7.11
C THR A 269 -6.19 -12.44 -6.31
N ALA A 270 -6.43 -11.31 -6.99
CA ALA A 270 -6.67 -10.01 -6.37
C ALA A 270 -5.58 -9.67 -5.33
N GLY A 271 -5.96 -9.20 -4.15
CA GLY A 271 -5.03 -8.94 -3.04
C GLY A 271 -4.31 -10.19 -2.50
N MET A 272 -4.77 -11.40 -2.83
CA MET A 272 -4.26 -12.63 -2.22
C MET A 272 -3.09 -13.28 -2.98
N GLY A 273 -2.39 -12.56 -3.86
CA GLY A 273 -1.30 -13.14 -4.66
C GLY A 273 -0.10 -13.62 -3.83
N TRP A 274 0.09 -13.05 -2.65
CA TRP A 274 1.14 -13.45 -1.71
C TRP A 274 0.81 -14.76 -0.97
N ASN A 275 -0.47 -15.17 -0.90
CA ASN A 275 -0.94 -16.34 -0.14
C ASN A 275 -0.65 -17.68 -0.84
N VAL A 276 0.49 -17.71 -1.53
CA VAL A 276 1.09 -18.88 -2.16
C VAL A 276 2.37 -19.30 -1.44
N VAL A 277 2.78 -18.59 -0.39
CA VAL A 277 3.88 -19.00 0.50
C VAL A 277 3.33 -19.92 1.60
N ASP A 278 4.08 -20.98 1.88
CA ASP A 278 3.87 -21.94 2.96
C ASP A 278 4.77 -21.56 4.14
N TYR A 279 4.20 -20.81 5.08
CA TYR A 279 4.88 -20.32 6.29
C TYR A 279 4.99 -21.39 7.38
N ASP A 280 4.37 -22.56 7.21
CA ASP A 280 4.48 -23.69 8.15
C ASP A 280 5.77 -24.51 7.93
N LYS A 281 6.60 -24.11 6.96
CA LYS A 281 7.86 -24.77 6.61
C LYS A 281 9.06 -23.87 6.90
N ASP A 282 10.18 -24.52 7.23
CA ASP A 282 11.46 -23.88 7.41
C ASP A 282 12.54 -24.60 6.57
N PRO A 283 13.05 -23.98 5.50
CA PRO A 283 12.68 -22.65 4.98
C PRO A 283 11.27 -22.63 4.36
N GLU A 284 10.68 -21.43 4.30
CA GLU A 284 9.38 -21.18 3.65
C GLU A 284 9.41 -21.60 2.17
N GLU A 285 8.30 -22.18 1.69
CA GLU A 285 8.20 -22.69 0.32
C GLU A 285 7.03 -22.09 -0.46
N ILE A 286 7.17 -21.99 -1.78
CA ILE A 286 6.04 -21.72 -2.68
C ILE A 286 5.16 -22.96 -2.78
N LYS A 287 3.86 -22.79 -2.52
CA LYS A 287 2.81 -23.78 -2.67
C LYS A 287 2.61 -24.12 -4.16
N GLY A 288 2.61 -25.41 -4.48
CA GLY A 288 2.33 -25.90 -5.82
C GLY A 288 3.48 -25.66 -6.82
N HIS A 289 3.12 -25.47 -8.09
CA HIS A 289 4.06 -25.37 -9.21
C HIS A 289 3.88 -24.05 -9.96
N LEU A 290 4.05 -22.93 -9.26
CA LEU A 290 3.95 -21.61 -9.86
C LEU A 290 5.07 -21.37 -10.88
N VAL A 291 4.74 -20.62 -11.93
CA VAL A 291 5.69 -20.23 -12.97
C VAL A 291 5.95 -18.74 -12.87
N ARG A 292 7.20 -18.36 -12.57
CA ARG A 292 7.63 -16.96 -12.51
C ARG A 292 7.30 -16.23 -13.81
N SER A 293 6.78 -15.01 -13.69
CA SER A 293 6.43 -14.14 -14.81
C SER A 293 6.48 -12.67 -14.36
N GLU A 294 7.64 -12.04 -14.49
CA GLU A 294 7.74 -10.58 -14.31
C GLU A 294 6.92 -9.83 -15.36
N HIS A 295 6.75 -10.41 -16.55
CA HIS A 295 5.89 -9.87 -17.61
C HIS A 295 4.43 -9.74 -17.18
N THR A 296 3.89 -10.75 -16.48
CA THR A 296 2.51 -10.71 -15.96
C THR A 296 2.33 -9.53 -15.01
N GLN A 297 3.25 -9.37 -14.06
CA GLN A 297 3.24 -8.25 -13.13
C GLN A 297 3.35 -6.91 -13.89
N ALA A 298 4.31 -6.81 -14.81
CA ALA A 298 4.57 -5.59 -15.57
C ALA A 298 3.37 -5.15 -16.41
N ALA A 299 2.73 -6.08 -17.12
CA ALA A 299 1.56 -5.80 -17.95
C ALA A 299 0.36 -5.34 -17.12
N TYR A 300 0.11 -5.99 -15.97
CA TYR A 300 -1.01 -5.63 -15.10
C TYR A 300 -0.86 -4.24 -14.47
N VAL A 301 0.31 -3.96 -13.86
CA VAL A 301 0.62 -2.65 -13.26
C VAL A 301 0.55 -1.53 -14.30
N ALA A 302 1.08 -1.80 -15.49
CA ALA A 302 1.02 -0.92 -16.65
C ALA A 302 -0.41 -0.54 -17.05
N ASP A 303 -1.28 -1.54 -17.21
CA ASP A 303 -2.66 -1.34 -17.64
C ASP A 303 -3.47 -0.55 -16.59
N LEU A 304 -3.27 -0.84 -15.30
CA LEU A 304 -3.90 -0.11 -14.20
C LEU A 304 -3.51 1.37 -14.18
N LEU A 305 -2.23 1.69 -14.35
CA LEU A 305 -1.78 3.09 -14.47
C LEU A 305 -2.49 3.82 -15.61
N ASP A 306 -2.65 3.16 -16.77
CA ASP A 306 -3.36 3.74 -17.90
C ASP A 306 -4.87 3.92 -17.60
N ILE A 307 -5.47 3.05 -16.77
CA ILE A 307 -6.86 3.20 -16.28
C ILE A 307 -6.97 4.40 -15.34
N PHE A 308 -6.11 4.49 -14.33
CA PHE A 308 -6.12 5.57 -13.34
C PHE A 308 -5.92 6.93 -14.00
N ALA A 309 -4.99 7.03 -14.97
CA ALA A 309 -4.78 8.23 -15.75
C ALA A 309 -6.04 8.62 -16.55
N SER A 310 -6.74 7.66 -17.15
CA SER A 310 -7.98 7.93 -17.92
C SER A 310 -9.14 8.46 -17.06
N LEU A 311 -9.08 8.24 -15.75
CA LEU A 311 -10.06 8.71 -14.77
C LEU A 311 -9.68 10.02 -14.08
N ASN A 312 -8.49 10.56 -14.37
CA ASN A 312 -7.93 11.74 -13.71
C ASN A 312 -7.84 11.57 -12.19
N LEU A 313 -7.40 10.39 -11.73
CA LEU A 313 -7.21 10.16 -10.29
C LEU A 313 -6.15 11.11 -9.72
N TYR A 314 -6.25 11.38 -8.41
CA TYR A 314 -5.33 12.26 -7.70
C TYR A 314 -3.93 11.66 -7.65
N GLY A 315 -3.83 10.37 -7.34
CA GLY A 315 -2.57 9.65 -7.27
C GLY A 315 -2.77 8.15 -7.40
N ALA A 316 -1.68 7.46 -7.73
CA ALA A 316 -1.60 6.01 -7.64
C ALA A 316 -0.20 5.60 -7.20
N MET A 317 -0.12 4.76 -6.17
CA MET A 317 1.14 4.28 -5.62
C MET A 317 1.30 2.78 -5.87
N ALA A 318 2.28 2.42 -6.71
CA ALA A 318 2.56 1.01 -6.99
C ALA A 318 3.10 0.35 -5.72
N PHE A 319 2.44 -0.72 -5.26
CA PHE A 319 2.89 -1.51 -4.13
C PHE A 319 3.79 -2.63 -4.66
N GLU A 320 5.07 -2.70 -4.32
CA GLU A 320 5.88 -1.69 -3.60
C GLU A 320 7.25 -1.52 -4.28
N PHE A 321 8.12 -0.64 -3.76
CA PHE A 321 9.45 -0.46 -4.34
C PHE A 321 10.32 -1.71 -4.18
N VAL A 322 10.46 -2.23 -2.96
CA VAL A 322 11.34 -3.36 -2.62
C VAL A 322 10.77 -4.15 -1.43
N THR A 323 10.90 -5.48 -1.48
CA THR A 323 10.61 -6.36 -0.34
C THR A 323 11.91 -7.12 0.03
N PRO A 324 12.73 -6.63 0.97
CA PRO A 324 14.02 -7.24 1.31
C PRO A 324 13.92 -8.68 1.82
N ASP A 325 12.83 -8.99 2.53
CA ASP A 325 12.59 -10.28 3.13
C ASP A 325 12.10 -11.33 2.11
N ALA A 326 11.83 -10.93 0.86
CA ALA A 326 11.42 -11.78 -0.26
C ALA A 326 12.56 -11.98 -1.28
N PRO A 327 13.61 -12.76 -0.97
CA PRO A 327 14.74 -12.90 -1.88
C PRO A 327 14.34 -13.67 -3.13
N HIS A 328 14.87 -13.22 -4.26
CA HIS A 328 14.79 -13.93 -5.52
C HIS A 328 15.78 -15.10 -5.57
N ARG A 329 15.32 -16.25 -6.06
CA ARG A 329 16.14 -17.47 -6.18
C ARG A 329 16.00 -18.13 -7.56
N ALA A 330 16.78 -17.64 -8.52
CA ALA A 330 16.73 -18.08 -9.92
C ALA A 330 16.94 -19.60 -10.11
N HIS A 331 17.75 -20.23 -9.25
CA HIS A 331 18.07 -21.66 -9.34
C HIS A 331 17.28 -22.53 -8.35
N ASP A 332 16.29 -21.94 -7.65
CA ASP A 332 15.48 -22.63 -6.66
C ASP A 332 14.05 -22.06 -6.61
N PRO A 333 13.22 -22.36 -7.62
CA PRO A 333 11.87 -21.81 -7.72
C PRO A 333 10.96 -22.16 -6.54
N ARG A 334 11.23 -23.27 -5.85
CA ARG A 334 10.47 -23.71 -4.67
C ARG A 334 10.62 -22.74 -3.50
N HIS A 335 11.72 -22.00 -3.44
CA HIS A 335 11.99 -21.03 -2.39
C HIS A 335 12.18 -19.61 -2.97
N ASP A 336 11.75 -19.35 -4.21
CA ASP A 336 11.79 -18.03 -4.85
C ASP A 336 10.65 -17.14 -4.30
N LEU A 337 10.80 -16.70 -3.06
CA LEU A 337 9.77 -15.91 -2.34
C LEU A 337 9.47 -14.56 -3.00
N ASP A 338 10.38 -14.05 -3.84
CA ASP A 338 10.14 -12.87 -4.68
C ASP A 338 9.00 -13.06 -5.69
N MET A 339 8.69 -14.31 -6.10
CA MET A 339 7.51 -14.58 -6.93
C MET A 339 6.21 -14.16 -6.26
N ALA A 340 6.13 -14.29 -4.94
CA ALA A 340 4.99 -13.94 -4.10
C ALA A 340 5.08 -12.51 -3.51
N SER A 341 6.01 -11.69 -4.01
CA SER A 341 6.12 -10.27 -3.66
C SER A 341 5.49 -9.39 -4.74
N TYR A 342 4.80 -8.34 -4.28
CA TYR A 342 4.26 -7.29 -5.12
C TYR A 342 5.33 -6.28 -5.57
N ALA A 343 6.53 -6.31 -4.96
CA ALA A 343 7.59 -5.36 -5.26
C ALA A 343 7.92 -5.30 -6.76
N ILE A 344 8.17 -4.09 -7.26
CA ILE A 344 8.58 -3.84 -8.64
C ILE A 344 10.09 -4.06 -8.85
N THR A 345 10.84 -4.25 -7.77
CA THR A 345 12.23 -4.73 -7.78
C THR A 345 12.31 -6.11 -7.14
N LYS A 346 13.41 -6.82 -7.38
CA LYS A 346 13.70 -8.13 -6.76
C LYS A 346 14.93 -8.07 -5.89
N THR A 347 14.87 -8.70 -4.72
CA THR A 347 15.99 -8.73 -3.77
C THR A 347 16.96 -9.87 -4.10
N ILE A 348 18.24 -9.57 -4.27
CA ILE A 348 19.32 -10.54 -4.53
C ILE A 348 20.21 -10.61 -3.30
N LYS A 349 20.36 -11.80 -2.72
CA LYS A 349 21.28 -12.07 -1.62
C LYS A 349 22.58 -12.68 -2.15
N ASP A 350 23.72 -12.17 -1.69
CA ASP A 350 25.05 -12.70 -2.04
C ASP A 350 25.19 -14.17 -1.61
N ARG A 351 24.68 -14.49 -0.42
CA ARG A 351 24.65 -15.83 0.16
C ARG A 351 23.19 -16.22 0.44
N PRO A 352 22.56 -16.99 -0.46
CA PRO A 352 21.23 -17.53 -0.21
C PRO A 352 21.18 -18.26 1.13
N TYR A 353 20.05 -18.17 1.84
CA TYR A 353 19.81 -18.78 3.16
C TYR A 353 20.57 -18.21 4.36
N ASP A 354 21.57 -17.33 4.17
CA ASP A 354 22.22 -16.64 5.27
C ASP A 354 21.38 -15.41 5.68
N PRO A 355 20.81 -15.37 6.92
CA PRO A 355 20.01 -14.23 7.38
C PRO A 355 20.83 -12.95 7.54
N SER A 356 22.16 -13.05 7.61
CA SER A 356 23.08 -11.92 7.65
C SER A 356 23.62 -11.50 6.28
N SER A 357 23.23 -12.20 5.20
CA SER A 357 23.73 -11.93 3.87
C SER A 357 23.48 -10.48 3.47
N PRO A 358 24.51 -9.76 2.98
CA PRO A 358 24.29 -8.55 2.22
C PRO A 358 23.36 -8.84 1.04
N TRP A 359 22.64 -7.80 0.63
CA TRP A 359 21.72 -7.86 -0.49
C TRP A 359 21.65 -6.51 -1.21
N HIS A 360 21.28 -6.58 -2.49
CA HIS A 360 20.89 -5.45 -3.32
C HIS A 360 19.58 -5.78 -4.05
N TRP A 361 18.92 -4.78 -4.60
CA TRP A 361 17.77 -5.01 -5.48
C TRP A 361 18.16 -4.83 -6.94
N GLU A 362 17.45 -5.53 -7.82
CA GLU A 362 17.50 -5.35 -9.27
C GLU A 362 16.10 -5.00 -9.80
N PRO A 363 15.99 -4.16 -10.85
CA PRO A 363 14.67 -3.82 -11.40
C PRO A 363 14.02 -5.04 -12.07
N LYS A 364 12.76 -5.34 -11.72
CA LYS A 364 11.92 -6.27 -12.49
C LYS A 364 11.43 -5.59 -13.76
N GLU A 365 10.80 -6.35 -14.64
CA GLU A 365 10.06 -5.78 -15.78
C GLU A 365 9.02 -4.73 -15.34
N ALA A 366 8.38 -4.90 -14.17
CA ALA A 366 7.41 -3.95 -13.64
C ALA A 366 8.02 -2.58 -13.34
N PHE A 367 9.23 -2.51 -12.76
CA PHE A 367 9.94 -1.24 -12.55
C PHE A 367 10.10 -0.49 -13.87
N ARG A 368 10.53 -1.18 -14.93
CA ARG A 368 10.75 -0.57 -16.26
C ARG A 368 9.43 -0.11 -16.88
N ALA A 369 8.36 -0.88 -16.72
CA ALA A 369 7.04 -0.55 -17.24
C ALA A 369 6.42 0.68 -16.56
N VAL A 370 6.61 0.82 -15.24
CA VAL A 370 6.20 1.99 -14.45
C VAL A 370 7.05 3.20 -14.82
N ALA A 371 8.38 3.06 -14.79
CA ALA A 371 9.30 4.15 -15.14
C ALA A 371 9.00 4.75 -16.52
N GLY A 372 8.73 3.89 -17.51
CA GLY A 372 8.35 4.32 -18.85
C GLY A 372 7.05 5.13 -18.89
N ARG A 373 6.07 4.84 -18.02
CA ARG A 373 4.81 5.59 -17.92
C ARG A 373 5.00 6.92 -17.24
N TYR A 374 5.72 6.94 -16.12
CA TYR A 374 5.99 8.15 -15.36
C TYR A 374 6.82 9.14 -16.18
N ALA A 375 7.87 8.66 -16.86
CA ALA A 375 8.66 9.49 -17.79
C ALA A 375 7.82 10.13 -18.91
N ARG A 376 6.82 9.41 -19.43
CA ARG A 376 5.92 9.94 -20.47
C ARG A 376 4.97 11.00 -19.91
N ALA A 377 4.49 10.83 -18.68
CA ALA A 377 3.62 11.80 -18.02
C ALA A 377 4.34 13.09 -17.63
N CYS A 378 5.66 13.02 -17.36
CA CYS A 378 6.50 14.20 -17.09
C CYS A 378 6.89 15.00 -18.35
N ARG A 379 6.66 14.47 -19.57
CA ARG A 379 6.98 15.17 -20.82
C ARG A 379 5.78 16.03 -21.27
N PRO A 380 5.99 17.33 -21.60
CA PRO A 380 4.92 18.26 -22.00
C PRO A 380 4.04 17.81 -23.17
#